data_AF-A0A3N0A2S5-F1
#
_entry.id   AF-A0A3N0A2S5-F1
#
_cell.length_a   1.000
_cell.length_b   1.000
_cell.length_c   1.000
_cell.angle_alpha   90.00
_cell.angle_beta   90.00
_cell.angle_gamma   90.00
#
_symmetry.space_group_name_H-M   'P 1'
#
loop_
_entity.id
_entity.type
_entity.pdbx_description
1 polymer ?
#
loop_
_entity_poly.entity_id
_entity_poly.type
_entity_poly.pdbx_seq_one_letter_code
_entity_poly.pdbx_strand_id
1 'polypeptide(L)'
;MKLTRDEFERIGTEPPLELFRQGIKAEETKEKYTRTLRQVLCKILGEILEGDFEQRVEQLVRYGRENPDWTRDLLLNISKKLRERTELPHNHPDYCNQVSFNAYFKPIKKLFDMNDIVIPWKRVYATFPEIDNVSESRGWSRDEIQKMLKFARGPMDRAIVLIAASSGMRAGGFDLDWDAPANPRWSNN
;
A
#
# COMPACT_ATOMS: atom_id res chain seq x y z
N MET A 1 -11.82 36.66 -0.89
CA MET A 1 -11.71 36.16 -2.28
C MET A 1 -13.10 35.73 -2.73
N LYS A 2 -13.57 36.17 -3.91
CA LYS A 2 -14.88 35.79 -4.48
C LYS A 2 -14.62 35.03 -5.77
N LEU A 3 -15.24 33.87 -5.94
CA LEU A 3 -15.17 33.08 -7.17
C LEU A 3 -16.17 33.67 -8.18
N THR A 4 -15.69 34.06 -9.36
CA THR A 4 -16.56 34.57 -10.43
C THR A 4 -17.15 33.42 -11.25
N ARG A 5 -18.20 33.71 -12.04
CA ARG A 5 -18.82 32.68 -12.90
C ARG A 5 -17.91 32.20 -14.02
N ASP A 6 -17.00 33.07 -14.48
CA ASP A 6 -16.07 32.75 -15.57
C ASP A 6 -14.87 31.93 -15.08
N GLU A 7 -14.56 32.01 -13.78
CA GLU A 7 -13.56 31.16 -13.10
C GLU A 7 -14.15 29.82 -12.64
N PHE A 8 -15.46 29.59 -12.80
CA PHE A 8 -16.10 28.33 -12.43
C PHE A 8 -15.83 27.28 -13.50
N GLU A 9 -14.86 26.42 -13.23
CA GLU A 9 -14.61 25.22 -14.03
C GLU A 9 -15.26 24.00 -13.36
N ARG A 10 -15.84 23.11 -14.18
CA ARG A 10 -16.29 21.81 -13.69
C ARG A 10 -15.06 20.94 -13.40
N ILE A 11 -14.74 20.81 -12.12
CA ILE A 11 -13.71 19.93 -11.60
C ILE A 11 -14.14 18.47 -11.82
N GLY A 12 -13.21 17.58 -12.18
CA GLY A 12 -13.48 16.14 -12.35
C GLY A 12 -13.72 15.69 -13.79
N THR A 13 -13.27 16.48 -14.78
CA THR A 13 -13.31 16.06 -16.19
C THR A 13 -12.02 15.37 -16.64
N GLU A 14 -11.01 15.35 -15.78
CA GLU A 14 -9.74 14.69 -16.03
C GLU A 14 -9.88 13.16 -16.11
N PRO A 15 -8.93 12.49 -16.79
CA PRO A 15 -8.91 11.03 -16.83
C PRO A 15 -8.90 10.43 -15.42
N PRO A 16 -9.59 9.29 -15.19
CA PRO A 16 -9.72 8.72 -13.86
C PRO A 16 -8.41 8.45 -13.10
N LEU A 17 -7.34 8.11 -13.84
CA LEU A 17 -6.02 7.90 -13.28
C LEU A 17 -5.38 9.20 -12.78
N GLU A 18 -5.61 10.32 -13.47
CA GLU A 18 -5.10 11.62 -13.06
C GLU A 18 -5.83 12.12 -11.80
N LEU A 19 -7.16 11.99 -11.75
CA LEU A 19 -7.93 12.28 -10.53
C LEU A 19 -7.44 11.45 -9.33
N PHE A 20 -7.14 10.17 -9.55
CA PHE A 20 -6.55 9.31 -8.53
C PHE A 20 -5.19 9.83 -8.03
N ARG A 21 -4.30 10.23 -8.94
CA ARG A 21 -2.97 10.77 -8.61
C ARG A 21 -3.06 12.11 -7.88
N GLN A 22 -3.90 13.03 -8.35
CA GLN A 22 -4.15 14.33 -7.72
C GLN A 22 -4.65 14.18 -6.27
N GLY A 23 -5.43 13.13 -6.01
CA GLY A 23 -5.93 12.80 -4.69
C GLY A 23 -4.85 12.40 -3.66
N ILE A 24 -3.61 12.16 -4.08
CA ILE A 24 -2.52 11.64 -3.23
C ILE A 24 -1.40 12.69 -3.14
N LYS A 25 -1.21 13.25 -1.94
CA LYS A 25 -0.24 14.32 -1.70
C LYS A 25 1.22 13.86 -1.66
N ALA A 26 1.49 12.70 -1.06
CA ALA A 26 2.85 12.21 -0.87
C ALA A 26 3.30 11.35 -2.06
N GLU A 27 4.46 11.68 -2.64
CA GLU A 27 4.93 11.04 -3.87
C GLU A 27 5.21 9.54 -3.68
N GLU A 28 5.85 9.15 -2.58
CA GLU A 28 6.05 7.74 -2.21
C GLU A 28 4.73 6.96 -2.13
N THR A 29 3.68 7.60 -1.61
CA THR A 29 2.35 6.98 -1.52
C THR A 29 1.72 6.86 -2.90
N LYS A 30 1.90 7.86 -3.75
CA LYS A 30 1.40 7.86 -5.14
C LYS A 30 2.05 6.73 -5.93
N GLU A 31 3.37 6.57 -5.84
CA GLU A 31 4.09 5.46 -6.47
C GLU A 31 3.63 4.11 -5.94
N LYS A 32 3.59 3.93 -4.61
CA LYS A 32 3.16 2.68 -3.98
C LYS A 32 1.73 2.31 -4.37
N TYR A 33 0.81 3.26 -4.32
CA TYR A 33 -0.59 3.03 -4.66
C TYR A 33 -0.75 2.74 -6.14
N THR A 34 -0.04 3.45 -7.03
CA THR A 34 -0.04 3.19 -8.47
C THR A 34 0.48 1.79 -8.79
N ARG A 35 1.59 1.38 -8.17
CA ARG A 35 2.16 0.02 -8.33
C ARG A 35 1.18 -1.05 -7.87
N THR A 36 0.56 -0.84 -6.72
CA THR A 36 -0.40 -1.80 -6.14
C THR A 36 -1.68 -1.86 -6.97
N LEU A 37 -2.20 -0.72 -7.44
CA LEU A 37 -3.36 -0.66 -8.33
C LEU A 37 -3.07 -1.41 -9.62
N ARG A 38 -1.90 -1.19 -10.24
CA ARG A 38 -1.46 -1.93 -11.44
C ARG A 38 -1.41 -3.44 -11.19
N GLN A 39 -0.90 -3.87 -10.04
CA GLN A 39 -0.89 -5.28 -9.68
C GLN A 39 -2.31 -5.86 -9.60
N VAL A 40 -3.26 -5.15 -8.99
CA VAL A 40 -4.66 -5.59 -8.92
C VAL A 40 -5.27 -5.66 -10.32
N LEU A 41 -5.22 -4.57 -11.08
CA LEU A 41 -5.91 -4.49 -12.36
C LEU A 41 -5.30 -5.41 -13.42
N CYS A 42 -3.97 -5.50 -13.48
CA CYS A 42 -3.30 -6.24 -14.54
C CYS A 42 -3.02 -7.71 -14.20
N LYS A 43 -2.87 -8.07 -12.92
CA LYS A 43 -2.62 -9.47 -12.53
C LYS A 43 -3.85 -10.15 -11.96
N ILE A 44 -4.53 -9.53 -10.98
CA ILE A 44 -5.68 -10.17 -10.32
C ILE A 44 -6.92 -10.12 -11.22
N LEU A 45 -7.15 -8.98 -11.88
CA LEU A 45 -8.27 -8.75 -12.78
C LEU A 45 -7.89 -8.90 -14.25
N GLY A 46 -6.73 -9.51 -14.55
CA GLY A 46 -6.20 -9.60 -15.91
C GLY A 46 -7.10 -10.32 -16.91
N GLU A 47 -7.92 -11.26 -16.42
CA GLU A 47 -8.92 -12.00 -17.22
C GLU A 47 -10.30 -11.34 -17.27
N ILE A 48 -10.52 -10.31 -16.44
CA ILE A 48 -11.80 -9.60 -16.32
C ILE A 48 -11.75 -8.24 -17.04
N LEU A 49 -10.59 -7.59 -17.02
CA LEU A 49 -10.35 -6.30 -17.64
C LEU A 49 -9.33 -6.43 -18.77
N GLU A 50 -9.63 -5.80 -19.90
CA GLU A 50 -8.81 -5.91 -21.10
C GLU A 50 -7.91 -4.68 -21.28
N GLY A 51 -6.85 -4.82 -22.07
CA GLY A 51 -5.98 -3.70 -22.44
C GLY A 51 -4.89 -3.37 -21.42
N ASP A 52 -4.33 -2.16 -21.57
CA ASP A 52 -3.25 -1.66 -20.73
C ASP A 52 -3.74 -1.12 -19.37
N PHE A 53 -2.81 -0.62 -18.56
CA PHE A 53 -3.15 -0.15 -17.22
C PHE A 53 -4.16 1.02 -17.21
N GLU A 54 -4.02 1.97 -18.13
CA GLU A 54 -4.89 3.15 -18.18
C GLU A 54 -6.29 2.76 -18.65
N GLN A 55 -6.37 1.95 -19.70
CA GLN A 55 -7.61 1.39 -20.21
C GLN A 55 -8.36 0.57 -19.15
N ARG A 56 -7.64 -0.21 -18.33
CA ARG A 56 -8.22 -0.99 -17.23
C ARG A 56 -8.72 -0.11 -16.09
N VAL A 57 -8.05 1.00 -15.79
CA VAL A 57 -8.51 1.98 -14.81
C VAL A 57 -9.83 2.60 -15.27
N GLU A 58 -9.91 3.02 -16.53
CA GLU A 58 -11.12 3.58 -17.13
C GLU A 58 -12.29 2.59 -17.10
N GLN A 59 -12.04 1.33 -17.51
CA GLN A 59 -13.05 0.26 -17.44
C GLN A 59 -13.58 0.05 -16.03
N LEU A 60 -12.69 -0.04 -15.03
CA LEU A 60 -13.11 -0.26 -13.65
C LEU A 60 -13.97 0.89 -13.13
N VAL A 61 -13.62 2.14 -13.45
CA VAL A 61 -14.39 3.33 -13.07
C VAL A 61 -15.73 3.38 -13.80
N ARG A 62 -15.75 3.06 -15.09
CA ARG A 62 -16.99 2.94 -15.87
C ARG A 62 -17.94 1.90 -15.26
N TYR A 63 -17.45 0.69 -14.99
CA TYR A 63 -18.27 -0.35 -14.35
C TYR A 63 -18.74 0.06 -12.95
N GLY A 64 -17.91 0.75 -12.17
CA GLY A 64 -18.29 1.28 -10.86
C GLY A 64 -19.45 2.28 -10.91
N ARG A 65 -19.56 3.06 -11.99
CA ARG A 65 -20.68 4.00 -12.21
C ARG A 65 -21.92 3.30 -12.76
N GLU A 66 -21.74 2.44 -13.75
CA GLU A 66 -22.86 1.80 -14.47
C GLU A 66 -23.50 0.66 -13.68
N ASN A 67 -22.70 -0.13 -12.95
CA ASN A 67 -23.14 -1.34 -12.26
C ASN A 67 -22.53 -1.47 -10.85
N PRO A 68 -22.98 -0.64 -9.87
CA PRO A 68 -22.42 -0.65 -8.51
C PRO A 68 -22.50 -2.00 -7.80
N ASP A 69 -23.57 -2.78 -8.03
CA ASP A 69 -23.72 -4.12 -7.46
C ASP A 69 -22.69 -5.10 -8.02
N TRP A 70 -22.48 -5.10 -9.33
CA TRP A 70 -21.45 -5.91 -9.97
C TRP A 70 -20.05 -5.54 -9.45
N THR A 71 -19.76 -4.24 -9.33
CA THR A 71 -18.48 -3.77 -8.79
C THR A 71 -18.29 -4.17 -7.34
N ARG A 72 -19.33 -4.11 -6.51
CA ARG A 72 -19.27 -4.63 -5.13
C ARG A 72 -18.95 -6.12 -5.13
N ASP A 73 -19.64 -6.90 -5.96
CA ASP A 73 -19.44 -8.35 -6.01
C ASP A 73 -18.05 -8.71 -6.55
N LEU A 74 -17.51 -7.92 -7.48
CA LEU A 74 -16.11 -8.02 -7.91
C LEU A 74 -15.14 -7.82 -6.74
N LEU A 75 -15.34 -6.78 -5.92
CA LEU A 75 -14.49 -6.54 -4.73
C LEU A 75 -14.57 -7.67 -3.71
N LEU A 76 -15.77 -8.23 -3.50
CA LEU A 76 -15.96 -9.38 -2.62
C LEU A 76 -15.26 -10.63 -3.17
N ASN A 77 -15.29 -10.86 -4.48
CA ASN A 77 -14.58 -11.96 -5.13
C ASN A 77 -13.05 -11.79 -5.05
N ILE A 78 -12.52 -10.57 -5.21
CA ILE A 78 -11.09 -10.28 -4.96
C ILE A 78 -10.75 -10.62 -3.50
N SER A 79 -11.59 -10.21 -2.55
CA SER A 79 -11.38 -10.49 -1.13
C SER A 79 -11.35 -11.99 -0.86
N LYS A 80 -12.30 -12.75 -1.41
CA LYS A 80 -12.34 -14.22 -1.31
C LYS A 80 -11.05 -14.85 -1.87
N LYS A 81 -10.62 -14.45 -3.07
CA LYS A 81 -9.41 -14.97 -3.71
C LYS A 81 -8.13 -14.65 -2.95
N LEU A 82 -8.01 -13.44 -2.41
CA LEU A 82 -6.87 -13.08 -1.57
C LEU A 82 -6.90 -13.84 -0.24
N ARG A 83 -8.08 -14.15 0.29
CA ARG A 83 -8.23 -14.88 1.57
C ARG A 83 -7.77 -16.33 1.43
N GLU A 84 -8.10 -16.98 0.32
CA GLU A 84 -7.58 -18.32 -0.04
C GLU A 84 -6.03 -18.35 0.07
N ARG A 85 -5.34 -17.24 -0.28
CA ARG A 85 -3.89 -17.13 -0.18
C ARG A 85 -3.36 -16.88 1.23
N THR A 86 -4.17 -16.33 2.11
CA THR A 86 -3.80 -16.11 3.53
C THR A 86 -3.86 -17.39 4.35
N GLU A 87 -4.63 -18.38 3.88
CA GLU A 87 -4.78 -19.69 4.51
C GLU A 87 -3.67 -20.67 4.09
N LEU A 88 -2.84 -20.30 3.10
CA LEU A 88 -1.70 -21.09 2.67
C LEU A 88 -0.58 -21.11 3.73
N PRO A 89 0.30 -22.13 3.74
CA PRO A 89 1.48 -22.14 4.59
C PRO A 89 2.40 -20.94 4.30
N HIS A 90 3.03 -20.36 5.34
CA HIS A 90 3.93 -19.21 5.22
C HIS A 90 5.07 -19.40 4.20
N ASN A 91 5.51 -20.64 3.97
CA ASN A 91 6.58 -20.98 3.03
C ASN A 91 6.10 -21.14 1.58
N HIS A 92 4.80 -21.06 1.33
CA HIS A 92 4.23 -21.21 -0.01
C HIS A 92 4.51 -19.94 -0.85
N PRO A 93 4.92 -20.05 -2.12
CA PRO A 93 5.25 -18.89 -2.96
C PRO A 93 4.08 -17.90 -3.11
N ASP A 94 2.85 -18.43 -3.15
CA ASP A 94 1.64 -17.61 -3.27
C ASP A 94 1.06 -17.10 -1.95
N TYR A 95 1.67 -17.44 -0.81
CA TYR A 95 1.21 -17.00 0.50
C TYR A 95 1.09 -15.48 0.57
N CYS A 96 0.02 -15.00 1.19
CA CYS A 96 -0.21 -13.58 1.41
C CYS A 96 -0.35 -13.30 2.90
N ASN A 97 0.46 -12.39 3.43
CA ASN A 97 0.31 -11.93 4.81
C ASN A 97 -1.03 -11.17 4.97
N GLN A 98 -1.80 -11.52 5.99
CA GLN A 98 -3.05 -10.87 6.38
C GLN A 98 -2.90 -9.35 6.58
N VAL A 99 -1.75 -8.88 7.08
CA VAL A 99 -1.45 -7.44 7.23
C VAL A 99 -1.33 -6.75 5.86
N SER A 100 -0.77 -7.45 4.87
CA SER A 100 -0.64 -6.94 3.50
C SER A 100 -1.98 -6.96 2.74
N PHE A 101 -2.97 -7.71 3.21
CA PHE A 101 -4.28 -7.86 2.59
C PHE A 101 -4.97 -6.52 2.32
N ASN A 102 -5.07 -5.67 3.35
CA ASN A 102 -5.71 -4.36 3.25
C ASN A 102 -4.99 -3.44 2.24
N ALA A 103 -3.69 -3.62 2.02
CA ALA A 103 -2.92 -2.79 1.10
C ALA A 103 -3.42 -2.90 -0.35
N TYR A 104 -4.01 -4.02 -0.76
CA TYR A 104 -4.58 -4.20 -2.10
C TYR A 104 -5.83 -3.35 -2.33
N PHE A 105 -6.63 -3.10 -1.29
CA PHE A 105 -7.91 -2.39 -1.41
C PHE A 105 -7.77 -0.87 -1.27
N LYS A 106 -6.74 -0.38 -0.57
CA LYS A 106 -6.52 1.06 -0.38
C LYS A 106 -6.45 1.87 -1.69
N PRO A 107 -5.70 1.45 -2.72
CA PRO A 107 -5.65 2.16 -3.99
C PRO A 107 -6.98 2.11 -4.73
N ILE A 108 -7.69 0.97 -4.70
CA ILE A 108 -9.00 0.82 -5.35
C ILE A 108 -10.01 1.77 -4.71
N LYS A 109 -10.02 1.83 -3.37
CA LYS A 109 -10.84 2.79 -2.64
C LYS A 109 -10.52 4.21 -3.00
N LYS A 110 -9.23 4.56 -3.04
CA LYS A 110 -8.82 5.91 -3.41
C LYS A 110 -9.22 6.26 -4.85
N LEU A 111 -9.13 5.32 -5.79
CA LEU A 111 -9.59 5.50 -7.16
C LEU A 111 -11.07 5.82 -7.22
N PHE A 112 -11.92 5.03 -6.54
CA PHE A 112 -13.36 5.25 -6.50
C PHE A 112 -13.75 6.54 -5.77
N ASP A 113 -13.12 6.84 -4.64
CA ASP A 113 -13.36 8.09 -3.91
C ASP A 113 -13.02 9.32 -4.77
N MET A 114 -11.95 9.28 -5.57
CA MET A 114 -11.55 10.41 -6.43
C MET A 114 -12.36 10.51 -7.72
N ASN A 115 -13.15 9.49 -8.06
CA ASN A 115 -14.00 9.44 -9.26
C ASN A 115 -15.50 9.48 -8.93
N ASP A 116 -15.83 9.85 -7.69
CA ASP A 116 -17.19 9.96 -7.14
C ASP A 116 -18.02 8.67 -7.21
N ILE A 117 -17.37 7.51 -7.07
CA ILE A 117 -18.03 6.21 -7.06
C ILE A 117 -18.29 5.77 -5.62
N VAL A 118 -19.57 5.64 -5.26
CA VAL A 118 -19.99 5.24 -3.91
C VAL A 118 -20.10 3.73 -3.80
N ILE A 119 -19.23 3.12 -2.97
CA ILE A 119 -19.24 1.69 -2.65
C ILE A 119 -19.45 1.50 -1.14
N PRO A 120 -20.27 0.52 -0.70
CA PRO A 120 -20.44 0.21 0.73
C PRO A 120 -19.20 -0.51 1.30
N TRP A 121 -18.10 0.22 1.50
CA TRP A 121 -16.81 -0.31 1.96
C TRP A 121 -16.86 -1.11 3.27
N LYS A 122 -17.78 -0.77 4.18
CA LYS A 122 -17.99 -1.52 5.42
C LYS A 122 -18.27 -3.01 5.16
N ARG A 123 -19.04 -3.32 4.11
CA ARG A 123 -19.34 -4.70 3.71
C ARG A 123 -18.11 -5.41 3.15
N VAL A 124 -17.28 -4.71 2.39
CA VAL A 124 -16.03 -5.25 1.84
C VAL A 124 -15.01 -5.52 2.95
N TYR A 125 -14.88 -4.62 3.92
CA TYR A 125 -13.96 -4.81 5.05
C TYR A 125 -14.38 -5.92 6.01
N ALA A 126 -15.68 -6.21 6.11
CA ALA A 126 -16.16 -7.33 6.92
C ALA A 126 -15.72 -8.71 6.39
N THR A 127 -15.26 -8.82 5.14
CA THR A 127 -14.76 -10.09 4.57
C THR A 127 -13.25 -10.26 4.73
N PHE A 128 -12.56 -9.30 5.32
CA PHE A 128 -11.11 -9.35 5.48
C PHE A 128 -10.74 -10.44 6.50
N PRO A 129 -9.58 -11.11 6.32
CA PRO A 129 -9.12 -12.10 7.29
C PRO A 129 -8.84 -11.42 8.62
N GLU A 130 -9.07 -12.15 9.71
CA GLU A 130 -8.59 -11.75 11.03
C GLU A 130 -7.06 -11.66 11.00
N ILE A 131 -6.52 -10.62 11.63
CA ILE A 131 -5.08 -10.41 11.66
C ILE A 131 -4.52 -11.17 12.86
N ASP A 132 -3.88 -12.28 12.60
CA ASP A 132 -3.07 -12.99 13.59
C ASP A 132 -1.64 -12.42 13.57
N ASN A 133 -1.38 -11.47 14.46
CA ASN A 133 -0.08 -10.81 14.58
C ASN A 133 0.87 -11.51 15.56
N VAL A 134 0.69 -12.81 15.82
CA VAL A 134 1.66 -13.56 16.63
C VAL A 134 2.91 -13.83 15.79
N SER A 135 3.77 -12.82 15.71
CA SER A 135 5.13 -12.98 15.22
C SER A 135 5.89 -13.84 16.23
N GLU A 136 6.24 -15.07 15.88
CA GLU A 136 7.17 -15.92 16.65
C GLU A 136 8.61 -15.38 16.68
N SER A 137 8.84 -14.15 16.20
CA SER A 137 10.15 -13.52 16.24
C SER A 137 10.55 -13.19 17.67
N ARG A 138 11.67 -13.74 18.13
CA ARG A 138 12.33 -13.30 19.36
C ARG A 138 13.49 -12.34 19.05
N GLY A 139 13.83 -11.51 20.03
CA GLY A 139 15.05 -10.71 19.98
C GLY A 139 16.30 -11.60 20.00
N TRP A 140 17.40 -11.06 19.46
CA TRP A 140 18.72 -11.68 19.53
C TRP A 140 19.27 -11.61 20.96
N SER A 141 19.86 -12.71 21.42
CA SER A 141 20.61 -12.75 22.68
C SER A 141 21.98 -12.06 22.52
N ARG A 142 22.60 -11.72 23.66
CA ARG A 142 23.93 -11.11 23.68
C ARG A 142 24.99 -12.00 23.02
N ASP A 143 24.90 -13.31 23.19
CA ASP A 143 25.84 -14.28 22.62
C ASP A 143 25.69 -14.37 21.08
N GLU A 144 24.46 -14.29 20.59
CA GLU A 144 24.18 -14.24 19.15
C GLU A 144 24.71 -12.96 18.52
N ILE A 145 24.53 -11.81 19.19
CA ILE A 145 25.11 -10.54 18.76
C ILE A 145 26.63 -10.62 18.74
N GLN A 146 27.25 -11.18 19.78
CA GLN A 146 28.69 -11.37 19.83
C GLN A 146 29.19 -12.29 18.69
N LYS A 147 28.41 -13.32 18.33
CA LYS A 147 28.71 -14.19 17.19
C LYS A 147 28.61 -13.42 15.87
N MET A 148 27.58 -12.59 15.67
CA MET A 148 27.47 -11.73 14.48
C MET A 148 28.67 -10.80 14.32
N LEU A 149 29.15 -10.20 15.41
CA LEU A 149 30.31 -9.30 15.40
C LEU A 149 31.63 -9.97 15.02
N LYS A 150 31.75 -11.30 15.17
CA LYS A 150 32.93 -12.06 14.72
C LYS A 150 32.97 -12.24 13.20
N PHE A 151 31.81 -12.21 12.53
CA PHE A 151 31.70 -12.36 11.07
C PHE A 151 31.62 -11.03 10.31
N ALA A 152 31.52 -9.91 11.03
CA ALA A 152 31.54 -8.57 10.45
C ALA A 152 32.90 -8.28 9.81
N ARG A 153 32.91 -7.79 8.55
CA ARG A 153 34.14 -7.65 7.74
C ARG A 153 34.91 -6.35 8.03
N GLY A 154 34.30 -5.40 8.72
CA GLY A 154 34.92 -4.13 9.05
C GLY A 154 34.16 -3.30 10.10
N PRO A 155 34.65 -2.08 10.39
CA PRO A 155 34.05 -1.20 11.40
C PRO A 155 32.59 -0.83 11.11
N MET A 156 32.22 -0.63 9.84
CA MET A 156 30.86 -0.26 9.44
C MET A 156 29.85 -1.38 9.73
N ASP A 157 30.13 -2.62 9.33
CA ASP A 157 29.28 -3.78 9.63
C ASP A 157 29.06 -3.94 11.14
N ARG A 158 30.12 -3.75 11.94
CA ARG A 158 30.06 -3.83 13.40
C ARG A 158 29.20 -2.71 13.97
N ALA A 159 29.35 -1.48 13.46
CA ALA A 159 28.53 -0.35 13.86
C ALA A 159 27.04 -0.60 13.55
N ILE A 160 26.72 -1.11 12.36
CA ILE A 160 25.34 -1.45 11.96
C ILE A 160 24.74 -2.47 12.94
N VAL A 161 25.44 -3.56 13.23
CA VAL A 161 24.96 -4.60 14.17
C VAL A 161 24.71 -4.03 15.57
N LEU A 162 25.63 -3.22 16.09
CA LEU A 162 25.53 -2.64 17.44
C LEU A 162 24.44 -1.58 17.52
N ILE A 163 24.35 -0.70 16.53
CA ILE A 163 23.32 0.35 16.45
C ILE A 163 21.94 -0.29 16.32
N ALA A 164 21.77 -1.28 15.44
CA ALA A 164 20.50 -2.01 15.29
C ALA A 164 20.07 -2.67 16.61
N ALA A 165 21.01 -3.33 17.29
CA ALA A 165 20.72 -4.04 18.54
C ALA A 165 20.42 -3.10 19.73
N SER A 166 21.01 -1.91 19.76
CA SER A 166 20.93 -1.01 20.92
C SER A 166 19.85 0.07 20.79
N SER A 167 19.49 0.47 19.57
CA SER A 167 18.56 1.59 19.33
C SER A 167 17.12 1.17 19.06
N GLY A 168 16.89 -0.09 18.67
CA GLY A 168 15.58 -0.53 18.17
C GLY A 168 15.15 0.16 16.87
N MET A 169 16.08 0.79 16.15
CA MET A 169 15.76 1.46 14.89
C MET A 169 15.35 0.46 13.80
N ARG A 170 14.42 0.88 12.94
CA ARG A 170 14.04 0.12 11.75
C ARG A 170 15.10 0.28 10.67
N ALA A 171 15.13 -0.61 9.68
CA ALA A 171 16.10 -0.57 8.59
C ALA A 171 16.20 0.81 7.89
N GLY A 172 15.09 1.53 7.72
CA GLY A 172 15.08 2.88 7.13
C GLY A 172 15.75 3.96 7.98
N GLY A 173 16.09 3.68 9.25
CA GLY A 173 16.87 4.59 10.09
C GLY A 173 18.37 4.60 9.79
N PHE A 174 18.84 3.71 8.90
CA PHE A 174 20.23 3.69 8.45
C PHE A 174 20.52 4.62 7.27
N ASP A 175 19.49 5.21 6.64
CA ASP A 175 19.64 6.32 5.69
C ASP A 175 19.95 7.60 6.49
N LEU A 176 21.22 7.73 6.89
CA LEU A 176 21.74 8.86 7.65
C LEU A 176 22.42 9.83 6.69
N ASP A 177 21.79 10.98 6.45
CA ASP A 177 22.43 12.12 5.79
C ASP A 177 23.08 13.02 6.84
N TRP A 178 24.40 13.19 6.75
CA TRP A 178 25.17 14.07 7.64
C TRP A 178 24.73 15.54 7.57
N ASP A 179 24.16 15.94 6.44
CA ASP A 179 23.65 17.29 6.17
C ASP A 179 22.13 17.40 6.34
N ALA A 180 21.44 16.37 6.85
CA ALA A 180 20.00 16.49 7.09
C ALA A 180 19.75 17.59 8.15
N PRO A 181 19.16 18.75 7.79
CA PRO A 181 18.63 19.63 8.81
C PRO A 181 17.63 18.80 9.60
N ALA A 182 17.70 18.86 10.93
CA ALA A 182 16.74 18.19 11.81
C ALA A 182 15.35 18.31 11.19
N ASN A 183 14.80 17.17 10.74
CA ASN A 183 13.53 17.17 10.02
C ASN A 183 12.54 18.02 10.84
N PRO A 184 11.92 19.07 10.27
CA PRO A 184 11.15 20.06 11.04
C PRO A 184 9.96 19.48 11.80
N ARG A 185 9.68 18.18 11.62
CA ARG A 185 8.78 17.39 12.46
C ARG A 185 9.29 17.13 13.88
N TRP A 186 10.58 17.32 14.17
CA TRP A 186 11.18 17.08 15.49
C TRP A 186 11.54 18.36 16.26
N SER A 187 11.29 19.55 15.67
CA SER A 187 11.56 20.83 16.31
C SER A 187 10.33 21.47 16.99
N ASN A 188 9.19 20.78 16.98
CA ASN A 188 7.98 21.22 17.70
C ASN A 188 7.57 20.17 18.72
N ASN A 189 8.27 20.13 19.85
CA ASN A 189 7.78 19.66 21.15
C ASN A 189 8.46 20.49 22.23
#